data_AF-A0AAW2PDI6-F1
#
_entry.id   AF-A0AAW2PDI6-F1
#
_cell.length_a   1.000
_cell.length_b   1.000
_cell.length_c   1.000
_cell.angle_alpha   90.00
_cell.angle_beta   90.00
_cell.angle_gamma   90.00
#
_symmetry.space_group_name_H-M   'P 1'
#
loop_
_entity.id
_entity.type
_entity.pdbx_description
1 polymer ?
#
loop_
_entity_poly.entity_id
_entity_poly.type
_entity_poly.pdbx_seq_one_letter_code
_entity_poly.pdbx_strand_id
1 'polypeptide(L)'
;MVPFGRKDGRISVAKEAEYVPMGHERITDLIELFQSKGLNVLDLVVLSGAHTIGRSSCGSLQYRLFNYKGTHKPDPSIDPKYLNFLRRKCRWASEYVELDAVTPMAFDVQYYKNLQKKMGLLSTDQMLYSDSRTAPLVSAFASQSEVFHHQFAASMLKLGNIQDYTADDQHSEIRLNCNSVNA
;
A
#
# COMPACT_ATOMS: atom_id res chain seq x y z
N MET A 1 -14.43 -13.52 11.38
CA MET A 1 -13.94 -14.89 11.07
C MET A 1 -13.15 -14.82 9.77
N VAL A 2 -11.98 -15.46 9.70
CA VAL A 2 -11.16 -15.50 8.47
C VAL A 2 -11.48 -16.80 7.73
N PRO A 3 -11.95 -16.76 6.47
CA PRO A 3 -12.16 -17.98 5.68
C PRO A 3 -10.86 -18.72 5.45
N PHE A 4 -10.88 -20.02 5.70
CA PHE A 4 -9.76 -20.95 5.51
C PHE A 4 -10.07 -21.96 4.40
N GLY A 5 -9.08 -22.78 4.02
CA GLY A 5 -9.24 -23.82 3.00
C GLY A 5 -8.55 -23.55 1.66
N ARG A 6 -7.79 -22.44 1.54
CA ARG A 6 -6.89 -22.24 0.40
C ARG A 6 -5.81 -23.32 0.40
N LYS A 7 -5.49 -23.84 -0.79
CA LYS A 7 -4.37 -24.74 -1.04
C LYS A 7 -3.22 -23.95 -1.69
N ASP A 8 -2.01 -24.46 -1.58
CA ASP A 8 -0.81 -23.84 -2.12
C ASP A 8 -0.66 -24.13 -3.63
N GLY A 9 -0.29 -23.12 -4.41
CA GLY A 9 0.06 -23.28 -5.82
C GLY A 9 1.42 -23.95 -5.99
N ARG A 10 1.72 -24.50 -7.17
CA ARG A 10 3.00 -25.16 -7.47
C ARG A 10 3.93 -24.35 -8.37
N ILE A 11 3.49 -23.18 -8.83
CA ILE A 11 4.19 -22.33 -9.81
C ILE A 11 4.46 -20.98 -9.17
N SER A 12 5.67 -20.45 -9.36
CA SER A 12 6.08 -19.11 -8.96
C SER A 12 7.05 -18.56 -9.98
N VAL A 13 6.64 -17.53 -10.73
CA VAL A 13 7.45 -16.92 -11.79
C VAL A 13 7.77 -15.48 -11.43
N ALA A 14 9.05 -15.12 -11.37
CA ALA A 14 9.49 -13.77 -10.96
C ALA A 14 8.85 -12.64 -11.78
N LYS A 15 8.63 -12.86 -13.08
CA LYS A 15 7.99 -11.91 -13.99
C LYS A 15 6.55 -11.57 -13.60
N GLU A 16 5.82 -12.48 -12.96
CA GLU A 16 4.45 -12.22 -12.50
C GLU A 16 4.42 -11.20 -11.34
N ALA A 17 5.53 -11.03 -10.61
CA ALA A 17 5.62 -10.03 -9.55
C ALA A 17 5.75 -8.59 -10.11
N GLU A 18 6.04 -8.42 -11.40
CA GLU A 18 6.11 -7.09 -12.05
C GLU A 18 4.72 -6.39 -12.08
N TYR A 19 3.63 -7.13 -11.87
CA TYR A 19 2.28 -6.56 -11.74
C TYR A 19 1.98 -5.94 -10.38
N VAL A 20 2.85 -6.09 -9.38
CA VAL A 20 2.67 -5.50 -8.06
C VAL A 20 3.04 -4.02 -8.09
N PRO A 21 2.19 -3.11 -7.61
CA PRO A 21 2.52 -1.68 -7.53
C PRO A 21 3.77 -1.42 -6.69
N MET A 22 4.65 -0.57 -7.22
CA MET A 22 5.96 -0.24 -6.67
C MET A 22 5.99 1.13 -5.96
N GLY A 23 4.85 1.85 -5.90
CA GLY A 23 4.69 3.11 -5.15
C GLY A 23 4.90 4.37 -6.00
N HIS A 24 4.94 4.23 -7.32
CA HIS A 24 5.13 5.30 -8.30
C HIS A 24 4.09 5.31 -9.43
N GLU A 25 3.08 4.45 -9.35
CA GLU A 25 1.96 4.34 -10.29
C GLU A 25 1.06 5.58 -10.23
N ARG A 26 0.31 5.86 -11.29
CA ARG A 26 -0.73 6.89 -11.23
C ARG A 26 -1.90 6.33 -10.42
N ILE A 27 -2.63 7.21 -9.74
CA ILE A 27 -3.83 6.83 -8.98
C ILE A 27 -4.89 6.12 -9.84
N THR A 28 -5.03 6.50 -11.11
CA THR A 28 -5.92 5.79 -12.05
C THR A 28 -5.48 4.35 -12.28
N ASP A 29 -4.17 4.09 -12.41
CA ASP A 29 -3.64 2.74 -12.62
C ASP A 29 -3.89 1.85 -11.39
N LEU A 30 -3.78 2.43 -10.18
CA LEU A 30 -4.12 1.73 -8.93
C LEU A 30 -5.62 1.39 -8.85
N ILE A 31 -6.48 2.32 -9.24
CA ILE A 31 -7.93 2.09 -9.27
C ILE A 31 -8.27 0.98 -10.25
N GLU A 32 -7.73 1.03 -11.47
CA GLU A 32 -7.94 0.01 -12.50
C GLU A 32 -7.42 -1.37 -12.06
N LEU A 33 -6.24 -1.43 -11.43
CA LEU A 33 -5.71 -2.66 -10.87
C LEU A 33 -6.64 -3.26 -9.82
N PHE A 34 -7.09 -2.48 -8.84
CA PHE A 34 -8.01 -2.97 -7.81
C PHE A 34 -9.32 -3.46 -8.44
N GLN A 35 -9.87 -2.71 -9.39
CA GLN A 35 -11.09 -3.10 -10.11
C GLN A 35 -10.91 -4.40 -10.89
N SER A 36 -9.75 -4.61 -11.51
CA SER A 36 -9.42 -5.87 -12.20
C SER A 36 -9.43 -7.09 -11.27
N LYS A 37 -9.25 -6.86 -9.96
CA LYS A 37 -9.27 -7.88 -8.91
C LYS A 37 -10.61 -7.95 -8.17
N GLY A 38 -11.65 -7.27 -8.66
CA GLY A 38 -12.96 -7.23 -8.00
C GLY A 38 -13.00 -6.37 -6.73
N LEU A 39 -11.99 -5.51 -6.52
CA LEU A 39 -11.94 -4.53 -5.44
C LEU A 39 -12.32 -3.15 -5.96
N ASN A 40 -13.11 -2.41 -5.19
CA ASN A 40 -13.55 -1.07 -5.61
C ASN A 40 -12.64 0.04 -5.04
N VAL A 41 -12.99 1.30 -5.32
CA VAL A 41 -12.22 2.47 -4.85
C VAL A 41 -12.18 2.57 -3.33
N LEU A 42 -13.26 2.15 -2.63
CA LEU A 42 -13.26 2.07 -1.17
C LEU A 42 -12.22 1.07 -0.67
N ASP A 43 -12.17 -0.11 -1.29
CA ASP A 43 -11.20 -1.15 -0.97
C ASP A 43 -9.76 -0.67 -1.17
N LEU A 44 -9.48 0.09 -2.26
CA LEU A 44 -8.19 0.74 -2.47
C LEU A 44 -7.82 1.66 -1.30
N VAL A 45 -8.67 2.64 -0.99
CA VAL A 45 -8.36 3.64 0.04
C VAL A 45 -8.18 2.99 1.41
N VAL A 46 -9.05 2.05 1.78
CA VAL A 46 -9.02 1.45 3.11
C VAL A 46 -7.83 0.49 3.27
N LEU A 47 -7.49 -0.30 2.24
CA LEU A 47 -6.35 -1.21 2.28
C LEU A 47 -5.02 -0.46 2.26
N SER A 48 -4.93 0.69 1.61
CA SER A 48 -3.77 1.60 1.75
C SER A 48 -3.56 2.07 3.19
N GLY A 49 -4.62 2.08 4.02
CA GLY A 49 -4.53 2.32 5.46
C GLY A 49 -3.61 1.35 6.22
N ALA A 50 -3.24 0.21 5.63
CA ALA A 50 -2.23 -0.68 6.20
C ALA A 50 -0.87 0.01 6.41
N HIS A 51 -0.58 1.09 5.66
CA HIS A 51 0.61 1.93 5.84
C HIS A 51 0.59 2.78 7.14
N THR A 52 -0.39 2.62 8.02
CA THR A 52 -0.35 3.15 9.39
C THR A 52 0.76 2.51 10.24
N ILE A 53 1.30 1.36 9.84
CA ILE A 53 2.44 0.69 10.48
C ILE A 53 3.48 0.26 9.45
N GLY A 54 4.69 -0.03 9.93
CA GLY A 54 5.76 -0.60 9.11
C GLY A 54 6.66 0.45 8.46
N ARG A 55 7.49 -0.01 7.52
CA ARG A 55 8.62 0.76 6.98
C ARG A 55 8.71 0.66 5.48
N SER A 56 9.30 1.69 4.88
CA SER A 56 9.80 1.65 3.50
C SER A 56 11.31 1.86 3.44
N SER A 57 11.94 1.31 2.41
CA SER A 57 13.33 1.63 2.11
C SER A 57 13.42 3.06 1.58
N CYS A 58 14.45 3.78 1.99
CA CYS A 58 14.70 5.14 1.53
C CYS A 58 14.97 5.18 0.02
N GLY A 59 15.44 4.09 -0.59
CA GLY A 59 15.58 3.92 -2.04
C GLY A 59 14.28 4.20 -2.81
N SER A 60 13.13 3.74 -2.27
CA SER A 60 11.81 3.99 -2.88
C SER A 60 11.41 5.48 -2.90
N LEU A 61 12.07 6.33 -2.11
CA LEU A 61 11.71 7.73 -1.92
C LEU A 61 12.63 8.70 -2.67
N GLN A 62 13.82 8.24 -3.08
CA GLN A 62 14.87 9.10 -3.65
C GLN A 62 14.35 9.98 -4.80
N TYR A 63 13.56 9.40 -5.70
CA TYR A 63 13.02 10.13 -6.85
C TYR A 63 12.15 11.32 -6.41
N ARG A 64 11.31 11.16 -5.38
CA ARG A 64 10.43 12.25 -4.91
C ARG A 64 11.11 13.22 -3.94
N LEU A 65 12.19 12.81 -3.27
CA LEU A 65 12.94 13.70 -2.37
C LEU A 65 13.92 14.63 -3.12
N PHE A 66 14.42 14.23 -4.29
CA PHE A 66 15.51 14.94 -4.97
C PHE A 66 15.26 15.29 -6.44
N ASN A 67 14.61 14.43 -7.22
CA ASN A 67 14.43 14.62 -8.66
C ASN A 67 13.03 14.23 -9.14
N TYR A 68 12.02 14.88 -8.58
CA TYR A 68 10.64 14.55 -8.87
C TYR A 68 10.33 14.87 -10.34
N LYS A 69 9.95 13.85 -11.11
CA LYS A 69 9.63 13.95 -12.55
C LYS A 69 10.72 14.67 -13.38
N GLY A 70 12.00 14.47 -13.05
CA GLY A 70 13.12 15.05 -13.80
C GLY A 70 13.37 16.55 -13.56
N THR A 71 12.68 17.16 -12.59
CA THR A 71 12.76 18.61 -12.33
C THR A 71 13.99 19.05 -11.53
N HIS A 72 14.82 18.11 -11.05
CA HIS A 72 15.90 18.36 -10.07
C HIS A 72 15.42 19.03 -8.79
N LYS A 73 14.12 18.90 -8.49
CA LYS A 73 13.45 19.46 -7.32
C LYS A 73 12.67 18.36 -6.59
N PRO A 74 12.40 18.53 -5.28
CA PRO A 74 11.53 17.62 -4.54
C PRO A 74 10.08 17.70 -5.05
N ASP A 75 9.30 16.66 -4.76
CA ASP A 75 7.87 16.61 -4.99
C ASP A 75 7.15 17.72 -4.20
N PRO A 76 6.44 18.65 -4.87
CA PRO A 76 5.79 19.78 -4.23
C PRO A 76 4.57 19.40 -3.39
N SER A 77 4.12 18.13 -3.47
CA SER A 77 3.03 17.61 -2.64
C SER A 77 3.45 17.27 -1.22
N ILE A 78 4.76 17.28 -0.90
CA ILE A 78 5.28 16.97 0.43
C ILE A 78 5.33 18.24 1.30
N ASP A 79 4.92 18.14 2.56
CA ASP A 79 5.11 19.22 3.54
C ASP A 79 6.61 19.59 3.66
N PRO A 80 6.99 20.88 3.60
CA PRO A 80 8.40 21.27 3.65
C PRO A 80 9.15 20.85 4.91
N LYS A 81 8.50 20.81 6.08
CA LYS A 81 9.15 20.35 7.32
C LYS A 81 9.35 18.85 7.29
N TYR A 82 8.36 18.11 6.78
CA TYR A 82 8.46 16.67 6.61
C TYR A 82 9.53 16.29 5.57
N LEU A 83 9.61 17.00 4.44
CA LEU A 83 10.68 16.84 3.46
C LEU A 83 12.07 17.01 4.09
N ASN A 84 12.26 18.03 4.93
CA ASN A 84 13.52 18.25 5.63
C ASN A 84 13.84 17.15 6.64
N PHE A 85 12.83 16.55 7.28
CA PHE A 85 13.01 15.35 8.10
C PHE A 85 13.44 14.16 7.22
N LEU A 86 12.71 13.88 6.14
CA LEU A 86 12.99 12.74 5.25
C LEU A 86 14.39 12.81 4.65
N ARG A 87 14.85 13.98 4.18
CA ARG A 87 16.21 14.14 3.64
C ARG A 87 17.31 13.87 4.66
N ARG A 88 17.06 14.13 5.95
CA ARG A 88 18.01 13.81 7.04
C ARG A 88 17.95 12.35 7.43
N LYS A 89 16.76 11.73 7.38
CA LYS A 89 16.52 10.34 7.74
C LYS A 89 16.93 9.35 6.63
N CYS A 90 16.85 9.78 5.38
CA CYS A 90 17.14 9.01 4.18
C CYS A 90 18.36 9.58 3.43
N ARG A 91 19.51 9.56 4.09
CA ARG A 91 20.78 9.97 3.48
C ARG A 91 21.27 8.91 2.52
N TRP A 92 21.00 7.64 2.82
CA TRP A 92 21.38 6.50 1.99
C TRP A 92 20.15 5.68 1.59
N ALA A 93 20.18 5.14 0.37
CA ALA A 93 19.07 4.34 -0.16
C ALA A 93 18.80 3.05 0.64
N SER A 94 19.81 2.53 1.34
CA SER A 94 19.74 1.33 2.18
C SER A 94 19.09 1.57 3.56
N GLU A 95 18.84 2.82 3.93
CA GLU A 95 18.15 3.15 5.19
C GLU A 95 16.64 2.86 5.10
N TYR A 96 15.99 2.83 6.26
CA TYR A 96 14.54 2.68 6.38
C TYR A 96 13.91 3.86 7.10
N VAL A 97 12.67 4.15 6.74
CA VAL A 97 11.83 5.15 7.39
C VAL A 97 10.42 4.60 7.58
N GLU A 98 9.77 5.00 8.66
CA GLU A 98 8.42 4.55 9.01
C GLU A 98 7.39 5.10 8.01
N LEU A 99 6.41 4.28 7.64
CA LEU A 99 5.29 4.65 6.77
C LEU A 99 4.38 5.70 7.43
N ASP A 100 4.16 5.57 8.74
CA ASP A 100 3.50 6.58 9.58
C ASP A 100 4.53 7.35 10.42
N ALA A 101 4.62 8.66 10.18
CA ALA A 101 5.59 9.52 10.88
C ALA A 101 5.18 9.89 12.31
N VAL A 102 3.95 9.61 12.74
CA VAL A 102 3.35 10.07 13.99
C VAL A 102 3.09 8.90 14.94
N THR A 103 2.51 7.79 14.47
CA THR A 103 2.22 6.60 15.29
C THR A 103 2.72 5.30 14.63
N PRO A 104 4.04 5.16 14.38
CA PRO A 104 4.62 4.09 13.54
C PRO A 104 4.36 2.65 14.00
N MET A 105 3.92 2.47 15.25
CA MET A 105 3.66 1.16 15.87
C MET A 105 2.18 0.92 16.18
N ALA A 106 1.30 1.89 15.92
CA ALA A 106 -0.13 1.76 16.19
C ALA A 106 -0.89 1.57 14.89
N PHE A 107 -1.80 0.59 14.87
CA PHE A 107 -2.72 0.41 13.76
C PHE A 107 -3.93 1.31 13.98
N ASP A 108 -3.93 2.51 13.40
CA ASP A 108 -4.96 3.52 13.64
C ASP A 108 -5.22 4.40 12.40
N VAL A 109 -6.00 5.48 12.57
CA VAL A 109 -6.37 6.40 11.48
C VAL A 109 -5.35 7.53 11.25
N GLN A 110 -4.20 7.50 11.94
CA GLN A 110 -3.18 8.53 11.83
C GLN A 110 -2.58 8.59 10.42
N TYR A 111 -2.51 7.47 9.71
CA TYR A 111 -2.20 7.42 8.28
C TYR A 111 -3.00 8.45 7.48
N TYR A 112 -4.33 8.45 7.59
CA TYR A 112 -5.19 9.38 6.83
C TYR A 112 -5.01 10.84 7.26
N LYS A 113 -4.79 11.08 8.57
CA LYS A 113 -4.48 12.41 9.10
C LYS A 113 -3.15 12.95 8.56
N ASN A 114 -2.17 12.07 8.32
CA ASN A 114 -0.89 12.43 7.71
C ASN A 114 -1.09 12.86 6.25
N LEU A 115 -1.95 12.18 5.48
CA LEU A 115 -2.23 12.56 4.09
C LEU A 115 -2.82 13.98 3.98
N GLN A 116 -3.73 14.34 4.89
CA GLN A 116 -4.31 15.68 4.99
C GLN A 116 -3.25 16.76 5.27
N LYS A 117 -2.17 16.38 5.95
CA LYS A 117 -1.03 17.26 6.29
C LYS A 117 0.10 17.20 5.28
N LYS A 118 -0.10 16.60 4.10
CA LYS A 118 0.96 16.42 3.08
C LYS A 118 2.14 15.58 3.57
N MET A 119 1.86 14.63 4.47
CA MET A 119 2.85 13.75 5.11
C MET A 119 2.72 12.28 4.66
N GLY A 120 2.09 12.00 3.51
CA GLY A 120 2.12 10.65 2.92
C GLY A 120 3.53 10.29 2.45
N LEU A 121 4.08 9.17 2.95
CA LEU A 121 5.46 8.77 2.67
C LEU A 121 5.68 8.37 1.21
N LEU A 122 4.80 7.54 0.64
CA LEU A 122 4.86 7.17 -0.77
C LEU A 122 4.09 8.19 -1.63
N SER A 123 4.44 8.30 -2.91
CA SER A 123 3.68 9.20 -3.79
C SER A 123 2.24 8.74 -3.97
N THR A 124 2.02 7.42 -4.02
CA THR A 124 0.71 6.77 -4.13
C THR A 124 -0.16 7.09 -2.92
N ASP A 125 0.41 7.12 -1.71
CA ASP A 125 -0.30 7.55 -0.49
C ASP A 125 -0.81 8.99 -0.63
N GLN A 126 0.06 9.92 -1.00
CA GLN A 126 -0.33 11.34 -1.09
C GLN A 126 -1.32 11.60 -2.22
N MET A 127 -1.30 10.78 -3.28
CA MET A 127 -2.27 10.85 -4.37
C MET A 127 -3.69 10.43 -3.95
N LEU A 128 -3.86 9.55 -2.96
CA LEU A 128 -5.20 9.19 -2.44
C LEU A 128 -5.95 10.41 -1.90
N TYR A 129 -5.24 11.39 -1.32
CA TYR A 129 -5.85 12.63 -0.86
C TYR A 129 -5.90 13.72 -1.92
N SER A 130 -5.06 13.64 -2.95
CA SER A 130 -4.98 14.66 -4.01
C SER A 130 -5.99 14.40 -5.15
N ASP A 131 -6.47 13.17 -5.31
CA ASP A 131 -7.46 12.80 -6.32
C ASP A 131 -8.90 12.92 -5.79
N SER A 132 -9.79 13.55 -6.58
CA SER A 132 -11.17 13.83 -6.18
C SER A 132 -12.02 12.57 -5.97
N ARG A 133 -11.66 11.44 -6.59
CA ARG A 133 -12.38 10.16 -6.47
C ARG A 133 -12.13 9.48 -5.12
N THR A 134 -10.99 9.75 -4.48
CA THR A 134 -10.55 9.07 -3.25
C THR A 134 -10.49 10.00 -2.04
N ALA A 135 -10.27 11.31 -2.23
CA ALA A 135 -10.12 12.28 -1.15
C ALA A 135 -11.30 12.34 -0.15
N PRO A 136 -12.57 12.18 -0.57
CA PRO A 136 -13.68 12.13 0.38
C PRO A 136 -13.59 10.94 1.34
N LEU A 137 -13.13 9.78 0.87
CA LEU A 137 -12.94 8.58 1.68
C LEU A 137 -11.79 8.75 2.68
N VAL A 138 -10.66 9.32 2.24
CA VAL A 138 -9.54 9.67 3.12
C VAL A 138 -10.01 10.59 4.26
N SER A 139 -10.82 11.60 3.92
CA SER A 139 -11.35 12.55 4.91
C SER A 139 -12.31 11.88 5.89
N ALA A 140 -13.15 10.96 5.41
CA ALA A 140 -14.04 10.18 6.26
C ALA A 140 -13.27 9.31 7.26
N PHE A 141 -12.27 8.56 6.80
CA PHE A 141 -11.48 7.69 7.68
C PHE A 141 -10.60 8.46 8.67
N ALA A 142 -10.07 9.62 8.29
CA ALA A 142 -9.27 10.46 9.20
C ALA A 142 -10.02 10.89 10.48
N SER A 143 -11.35 10.90 10.45
CA SER A 143 -12.21 11.30 11.57
C SER A 143 -12.99 10.13 12.21
N GLN A 144 -13.08 8.96 11.56
CA GLN A 144 -13.94 7.86 11.98
C GLN A 144 -13.14 6.56 12.18
N SER A 145 -12.53 6.43 13.36
CA SER A 145 -11.70 5.26 13.73
C SER A 145 -12.45 3.94 13.60
N GLU A 146 -13.65 3.83 14.17
CA GLU A 146 -14.45 2.59 14.12
C GLU A 146 -14.80 2.19 12.69
N VAL A 147 -15.11 3.16 11.83
CA VAL A 147 -15.45 2.91 10.42
C VAL A 147 -14.22 2.39 9.66
N PHE A 148 -13.04 2.94 9.92
CA PHE A 148 -11.80 2.42 9.35
C PHE A 148 -11.58 0.96 9.75
N HIS A 149 -11.64 0.61 11.04
CA HIS A 149 -11.37 -0.76 11.49
C HIS A 149 -12.36 -1.77 10.90
N HIS A 150 -13.67 -1.44 10.91
CA HIS A 150 -14.68 -2.31 10.31
C HIS A 150 -14.47 -2.49 8.80
N GLN A 151 -14.22 -1.40 8.07
CA GLN A 151 -14.03 -1.49 6.62
C GLN A 151 -12.70 -2.14 6.24
N PHE A 152 -11.65 -1.94 7.04
CA PHE A 152 -10.37 -2.63 6.83
C PHE A 152 -10.57 -4.15 6.93
N ALA A 153 -11.28 -4.63 7.95
CA ALA A 153 -11.61 -6.05 8.08
C ALA A 153 -12.44 -6.57 6.89
N ALA A 154 -13.44 -5.80 6.45
CA ALA A 154 -14.28 -6.18 5.30
C ALA A 154 -13.49 -6.24 3.99
N SER A 155 -12.61 -5.27 3.72
CA SER A 155 -11.78 -5.24 2.52
C SER A 155 -10.65 -6.27 2.57
N MET A 156 -10.09 -6.57 3.74
CA MET A 156 -9.15 -7.69 3.92
C MET A 156 -9.81 -9.05 3.62
N LEU A 157 -11.09 -9.22 3.98
CA LEU A 157 -11.86 -10.41 3.62
C LEU A 157 -12.01 -10.55 2.11
N LYS A 158 -12.34 -9.46 1.40
CA LYS A 158 -12.42 -9.45 -0.06
C LYS A 158 -11.06 -9.73 -0.71
N LEU A 159 -10.00 -9.05 -0.25
CA LEU A 159 -8.63 -9.23 -0.74
C LEU A 159 -8.20 -10.70 -0.58
N GLY A 160 -8.44 -11.30 0.58
CA GLY A 160 -8.13 -12.71 0.80
C GLY A 160 -8.90 -13.65 -0.15
N ASN A 161 -10.10 -13.28 -0.59
CA ASN A 161 -10.92 -14.09 -1.47
C ASN A 161 -10.64 -13.89 -2.97
N ILE A 162 -9.67 -13.04 -3.34
CA ILE A 162 -9.21 -12.94 -4.73
C ILE A 162 -8.61 -14.30 -5.13
N GLN A 163 -9.11 -14.85 -6.21
CA GLN A 163 -8.61 -16.07 -6.84
C GLN A 163 -8.05 -15.71 -8.21
N ASP A 164 -6.78 -15.32 -8.25
CA ASP A 164 -6.07 -15.07 -9.53
C ASP A 164 -5.67 -16.36 -10.25
N TYR A 165 -5.76 -17.50 -9.56
CA TYR A 165 -5.52 -18.81 -10.12
C TYR A 165 -6.86 -19.53 -10.25
N THR A 166 -7.18 -19.99 -11.47
CA THR A 166 -8.21 -21.02 -11.65
C THR A 166 -7.68 -22.28 -10.97
N ALA A 167 -8.14 -22.54 -9.75
CA ALA A 167 -7.91 -23.80 -9.08
C ALA A 167 -8.58 -24.91 -9.90
N ASP A 168 -7.87 -25.42 -10.90
CA ASP A 168 -8.06 -26.83 -11.23
C ASP A 168 -7.46 -27.58 -10.04
N ASP A 169 -8.33 -28.04 -9.15
CA ASP A 169 -8.01 -28.67 -7.86
C ASP A 169 -6.93 -29.76 -7.94
N GLN A 170 -6.68 -30.27 -9.15
CA GLN A 170 -5.66 -31.26 -9.50
C GLN A 170 -4.21 -30.76 -9.36
N HIS A 171 -3.95 -29.45 -9.36
CA HIS A 171 -2.59 -28.88 -9.38
C HIS A 171 -2.18 -28.11 -8.10
N SER A 172 -2.98 -28.20 -7.03
CA SER A 172 -2.71 -27.52 -5.75
C SER A 172 -2.41 -28.52 -4.63
N GLU A 173 -1.71 -28.08 -3.57
CA GLU A 173 -1.25 -28.97 -2.50
C GLU A 173 -1.33 -28.32 -1.10
N ILE A 174 -1.14 -29.13 -0.06
CA ILE A 174 -0.81 -28.63 1.28
C ILE A 174 0.71 -28.80 1.43
N ARG A 175 1.47 -27.71 1.33
CA ARG A 175 2.93 -27.79 1.42
C ARG A 175 3.36 -28.22 2.83
N LEU A 176 4.28 -29.16 2.89
CA LEU A 176 4.94 -29.53 4.15
C LEU A 176 6.05 -28.52 4.52
N ASN A 177 6.57 -27.81 3.53
CA ASN A 177 7.55 -26.74 3.67
C ASN A 177 7.19 -25.57 2.74
N CYS A 178 6.85 -24.40 3.29
CA CYS A 178 6.39 -23.25 2.51
C CYS A 178 7.40 -22.77 1.45
N ASN A 179 8.70 -23.06 1.60
CA ASN A 179 9.77 -22.63 0.70
C ASN A 179 9.94 -23.51 -0.55
N SER A 180 9.20 -24.62 -0.67
CA SER A 180 9.39 -25.60 -1.75
C SER A 180 8.07 -26.30 -2.08
N VAL A 181 7.91 -26.75 -3.32
CA VAL A 181 6.80 -27.63 -3.71
C VAL A 181 7.01 -29.02 -3.14
N ASN A 182 5.94 -29.77 -2.87
CA ASN A 182 6.07 -31.17 -2.50
C ASN A 182 6.59 -31.99 -3.70
N ALA A 183 7.33 -33.06 -3.41
CA ALA A 183 7.82 -34.02 -4.38
C ALA A 183 6.69 -34.89 -4.94
#